data_AF-A0A3P7M595-F1
#
_entry.id   AF-A0A3P7M595-F1
#
_cell.length_a   1.000
_cell.length_b   1.000
_cell.length_c   1.000
_cell.angle_alpha   90.00
_cell.angle_beta   90.00
_cell.angle_gamma   90.00
#
_symmetry.space_group_name_H-M   'P 1'
#
loop_
_entity.id
_entity.type
_entity.pdbx_description
1 polymer ?
#
loop_
_entity_poly.entity_id
_entity_poly.type
_entity_poly.pdbx_seq_one_letter_code
_entity_poly.pdbx_strand_id
1 'polypeptide(L)'
;AVLRDSYQKRFAIDFCCGLLIQGEHQDDKALHFNPRFDTSSSWFRPADRQIVLNSLIGNRWGMEERYRNVFKEGNEFSMRILVLANYFNIAVDGRHLCDYLHRIPIIEIRTIYIGGNVRISTIEYQGFNNTTTPKQMEVIDKVGKSSIVDVIRKPKVPFEMHLKERLSYGTKVLITGTPLMNAERFTVNFLTPAEHFFHFRVDFSVGNEK
;
A
#
# COMPACT_ATOMS: atom_id res chain seq x y z
N ALA A 1 1.96 -18.54 -1.85
CA ALA A 1 1.08 -17.54 -1.20
C ALA A 1 -0.05 -18.29 -0.50
N VAL A 2 -0.22 -18.09 0.80
CA VAL A 2 -1.33 -18.71 1.54
C VAL A 2 -2.61 -18.07 1.03
N LEU A 3 -3.39 -18.80 0.24
CA LEU A 3 -4.80 -18.49 -0.02
C LEU A 3 -5.52 -18.64 1.32
N ARG A 4 -5.56 -17.55 2.10
CA ARG A 4 -6.37 -17.51 3.32
C ARG A 4 -7.82 -17.44 2.89
N ASP A 5 -8.47 -18.59 3.03
CA ASP A 5 -9.91 -18.79 3.22
C ASP A 5 -10.80 -18.39 2.01
N SER A 6 -11.02 -19.36 1.11
CA SER A 6 -11.96 -19.25 -0.02
C SER A 6 -13.41 -18.99 0.39
N TYR A 7 -13.72 -19.00 1.69
CA TYR A 7 -15.03 -18.68 2.25
C TYR A 7 -15.22 -17.21 2.62
N GLN A 8 -14.19 -16.35 2.53
CA GLN A 8 -14.38 -14.93 2.82
C GLN A 8 -15.36 -14.27 1.82
N LYS A 9 -16.52 -13.84 2.32
CA LYS A 9 -17.56 -13.10 1.59
C LYS A 9 -17.30 -11.60 1.60
N ARG A 10 -16.03 -11.19 1.45
CA ARG A 10 -15.60 -9.80 1.48
C ARG A 10 -14.23 -9.63 0.84
N PHE A 11 -13.93 -8.40 0.46
CA PHE A 11 -12.58 -7.96 0.11
C PHE A 11 -12.28 -6.62 0.76
N ALA A 12 -11.01 -6.23 0.80
CA ALA A 12 -10.58 -4.97 1.35
C ALA A 12 -9.57 -4.28 0.44
N ILE A 13 -9.66 -2.95 0.39
CA ILE A 13 -8.65 -2.07 -0.17
C ILE A 13 -8.20 -1.15 0.97
N ASP A 14 -6.95 -1.28 1.37
CA ASP A 14 -6.36 -0.60 2.51
C ASP A 14 -5.28 0.37 2.06
N PHE A 15 -5.31 1.59 2.59
CA PHE A 15 -4.20 2.55 2.50
C PHE A 15 -3.44 2.51 3.83
N CYS A 16 -2.32 1.78 3.86
CA CYS A 16 -1.54 1.51 5.06
C CYS A 16 -0.38 2.51 5.21
N CYS A 17 -0.06 2.86 6.46
CA CYS A 17 1.01 3.78 6.82
C CYS A 17 2.42 3.12 6.82
N GLY A 18 2.48 1.80 6.64
CA GLY A 18 3.73 1.05 6.54
C GLY A 18 3.57 -0.27 5.80
N LEU A 19 4.52 -1.17 6.00
CA LEU A 19 4.62 -2.45 5.28
C LEU A 19 4.06 -3.63 6.08
N LEU A 20 3.88 -3.49 7.41
CA LEU A 20 3.29 -4.50 8.26
C LEU A 20 1.77 -4.44 8.13
N ILE A 21 1.24 -5.02 7.06
CA ILE A 21 -0.18 -4.91 6.68
C ILE A 21 -1.12 -5.88 7.41
N GLN A 22 -0.57 -6.86 8.12
CA GLN A 22 -1.30 -7.93 8.83
C GLN A 22 -0.52 -8.40 10.07
N GLY A 23 -1.22 -9.00 11.03
CA GLY A 23 -0.63 -9.59 12.24
C GLY A 23 -1.02 -8.85 13.52
N GLU A 24 -0.44 -9.24 14.64
CA GLU A 24 -0.71 -8.64 15.97
C GLU A 24 -0.17 -7.21 16.09
N HIS A 25 0.83 -6.86 15.26
CA HIS A 25 1.48 -5.55 15.22
C HIS A 25 1.47 -5.00 13.79
N GLN A 26 0.27 -4.81 13.24
CA GLN A 26 0.12 -4.18 11.92
C GLN A 26 0.21 -2.65 12.03
N ASP A 27 0.73 -2.03 10.98
CA ASP A 27 0.78 -0.58 10.81
C ASP A 27 -0.63 0.00 10.67
N ASP A 28 -0.73 1.29 10.98
CA ASP A 28 -1.97 2.04 10.86
C ASP A 28 -2.54 2.00 9.43
N LYS A 29 -3.86 2.09 9.33
CA LYS A 29 -4.60 2.13 8.06
C LYS A 29 -5.36 3.44 8.01
N ALA A 30 -4.94 4.35 7.12
CA ALA A 30 -5.63 5.62 6.89
C ALA A 30 -7.03 5.40 6.31
N LEU A 31 -7.16 4.40 5.42
CA LEU A 31 -8.43 3.96 4.86
C LEU A 31 -8.45 2.43 4.85
N HIS A 32 -9.53 1.83 5.34
CA HIS A 32 -9.92 0.44 5.15
C HIS A 32 -11.26 0.44 4.45
N PHE A 33 -11.27 0.17 3.15
CA PHE A 33 -12.49 0.09 2.35
C PHE A 33 -12.89 -1.38 2.20
N ASN A 34 -13.98 -1.79 2.84
CA ASN A 34 -14.33 -3.21 2.98
C ASN A 34 -15.77 -3.53 2.55
N PRO A 35 -16.00 -3.85 1.27
CA PRO A 35 -17.26 -4.41 0.80
C PRO A 35 -17.48 -5.81 1.37
N ARG A 36 -18.66 -6.01 1.99
CA ARG A 36 -19.09 -7.27 2.58
C ARG A 36 -20.32 -7.81 1.85
N PHE A 37 -20.40 -9.13 1.71
CA PHE A 37 -21.43 -9.86 0.99
C PHE A 37 -22.03 -10.98 1.85
N ASP A 38 -21.93 -10.85 3.17
CA ASP A 38 -22.36 -11.90 4.08
C ASP A 38 -23.89 -12.03 4.05
N THR A 39 -24.38 -13.11 3.44
CA THR A 39 -25.82 -13.42 3.35
C THR A 39 -26.31 -14.21 4.56
N SER A 40 -25.40 -14.82 5.30
CA SER A 40 -25.70 -15.64 6.46
C SER A 40 -26.24 -14.75 7.57
N SER A 41 -27.52 -14.93 7.90
CA SER A 41 -28.16 -14.26 9.02
C SER A 41 -28.46 -15.26 10.12
N SER A 42 -28.08 -14.91 11.34
CA SER A 42 -28.47 -15.59 12.58
C SER A 42 -29.00 -14.55 13.56
N TRP A 43 -29.74 -15.01 14.57
CA TRP A 43 -30.32 -14.16 15.60
C TRP A 43 -29.28 -13.33 16.39
N PHE A 44 -28.02 -13.78 16.43
CA PHE A 44 -26.90 -13.04 17.01
C PHE A 44 -26.05 -12.26 16.00
N ARG A 45 -26.22 -12.53 14.71
CA ARG A 45 -25.36 -12.01 13.64
C ARG A 45 -26.21 -11.75 12.40
N PRO A 46 -26.76 -10.53 12.26
CA PRO A 46 -27.47 -10.19 11.04
C PRO A 46 -26.52 -10.27 9.85
N ALA A 47 -27.09 -10.57 8.67
CA ALA A 47 -26.36 -10.51 7.41
C ALA A 47 -25.70 -9.13 7.23
N ASP A 48 -24.40 -9.11 6.91
CA ASP A 48 -23.65 -7.87 6.65
C ASP A 48 -23.30 -7.76 5.17
N ARG A 49 -24.16 -7.04 4.46
CA ARG A 49 -24.05 -6.79 3.01
C ARG A 49 -23.77 -5.33 2.73
N GLN A 50 -23.05 -4.65 3.62
CA GLN A 50 -22.71 -3.24 3.48
C GLN A 50 -21.24 -3.07 3.06
N ILE A 51 -20.94 -1.89 2.53
CA ILE A 51 -19.56 -1.42 2.43
C ILE A 51 -19.24 -0.75 3.76
N VAL A 52 -18.14 -1.16 4.38
CA VAL A 52 -17.66 -0.60 5.64
C VAL A 52 -16.35 0.13 5.39
N LEU A 53 -16.29 1.41 5.77
CA LEU A 53 -15.08 2.22 5.78
C LEU A 53 -14.66 2.47 7.21
N ASN A 54 -13.34 2.41 7.47
CA ASN A 54 -12.78 2.77 8.76
C ASN A 54 -11.30 3.14 8.63
N SER A 55 -10.70 3.57 9.74
CA SER A 55 -9.26 3.69 9.93
C SER A 55 -8.84 2.81 11.10
N LEU A 56 -7.63 2.26 11.02
CA LEU A 56 -6.98 1.55 12.11
C LEU A 56 -5.85 2.44 12.64
N ILE A 57 -5.90 2.80 13.92
CA ILE A 57 -4.90 3.67 14.56
C ILE A 57 -4.45 3.01 15.86
N GLY A 58 -3.16 2.74 16.01
CA GLY A 58 -2.60 2.04 17.16
C GLY A 58 -3.24 0.66 17.35
N ASN A 59 -3.43 -0.06 16.25
CA ASN A 59 -4.10 -1.37 16.18
C ASN A 59 -5.53 -1.39 16.74
N ARG A 60 -6.22 -0.24 16.75
CA ARG A 60 -7.64 -0.11 17.12
C ARG A 60 -8.44 0.47 15.97
N TRP A 61 -9.58 -0.17 15.69
CA TRP A 61 -10.55 0.34 14.72
C TRP A 61 -11.27 1.55 15.29
N GLY A 62 -11.44 2.59 14.45
CA GLY A 62 -12.27 3.74 14.78
C GLY A 62 -13.77 3.49 14.62
N MET A 63 -14.54 4.58 14.52
CA MET A 63 -15.97 4.51 14.21
C MET A 63 -16.18 4.07 12.74
N GLU A 64 -16.98 3.04 12.53
CA GLU A 64 -17.30 2.56 11.17
C GLU A 64 -18.22 3.55 10.44
N GLU A 65 -17.94 3.77 9.16
CA GLU A 65 -18.85 4.42 8.21
C GLU A 65 -19.41 3.34 7.27
N ARG A 66 -20.74 3.22 7.21
CA ARG A 66 -21.41 2.11 6.51
C ARG A 66 -22.28 2.62 5.39
N TYR A 67 -22.12 2.01 4.21
CA TYR A 67 -22.85 2.37 3.00
C TYR A 67 -23.52 1.17 2.36
N ARG A 68 -24.54 1.42 1.54
CA ARG A 68 -25.16 0.39 0.71
C ARG A 68 -24.09 -0.22 -0.21
N ASN A 69 -24.03 -1.55 -0.26
CA ASN A 69 -23.12 -2.22 -1.17
C ASN A 69 -23.57 -2.07 -2.63
N VAL A 70 -22.71 -1.43 -3.42
CA VAL A 70 -22.90 -1.18 -4.86
C VAL A 70 -22.24 -2.27 -5.72
N PHE A 71 -21.34 -3.07 -5.14
CA PHE A 71 -20.70 -4.19 -5.82
C PHE A 71 -21.65 -5.37 -5.91
N LYS A 72 -21.47 -6.20 -6.95
CA LYS A 72 -22.23 -7.43 -7.16
C LYS A 72 -21.24 -8.58 -7.37
N GLU A 73 -21.46 -9.70 -6.68
CA GLU A 73 -20.64 -10.90 -6.85
C GLU A 73 -20.65 -11.32 -8.33
N GLY A 74 -19.46 -11.55 -8.91
CA GLY A 74 -19.29 -11.98 -10.30
C GLY A 74 -19.29 -10.86 -11.36
N ASN A 75 -19.64 -9.62 -10.98
CA ASN A 75 -19.62 -8.48 -11.90
C ASN A 75 -18.29 -7.72 -11.80
N GLU A 76 -17.82 -7.19 -12.93
CA GLU A 76 -16.73 -6.22 -12.95
C GLU A 76 -17.16 -4.88 -12.34
N PHE A 77 -16.19 -4.14 -11.81
CA PHE A 77 -16.40 -2.80 -11.28
C PHE A 77 -15.21 -1.90 -11.63
N SER A 78 -15.45 -0.60 -11.71
CA SER A 78 -14.42 0.44 -11.82
C SER A 78 -14.48 1.36 -10.60
N MET A 79 -13.45 1.33 -9.76
CA MET A 79 -13.34 2.22 -8.61
C MET A 79 -12.35 3.36 -8.88
N ARG A 80 -12.70 4.57 -8.46
CA ARG A 80 -11.79 5.72 -8.39
C ARG A 80 -11.75 6.24 -6.96
N ILE A 81 -10.54 6.43 -6.43
CA ILE A 81 -10.29 7.09 -5.15
C ILE A 81 -9.45 8.33 -5.44
N LEU A 82 -10.05 9.51 -5.28
CA LEU A 82 -9.36 10.79 -5.42
C LEU A 82 -8.96 11.30 -4.03
N VAL A 83 -7.67 11.52 -3.82
CA VAL A 83 -7.14 12.08 -2.57
C VAL A 83 -7.25 13.59 -2.63
N LEU A 84 -8.14 14.17 -1.82
CA LEU A 84 -8.27 15.63 -1.65
C LEU A 84 -7.65 16.07 -0.33
N ALA A 85 -7.58 17.37 -0.10
CA ALA A 85 -6.90 17.95 1.06
C ALA A 85 -7.38 17.38 2.41
N ASN A 86 -8.69 17.16 2.54
CA ASN A 86 -9.32 16.77 3.82
C ASN A 86 -10.03 15.41 3.79
N TYR A 87 -10.19 14.79 2.60
CA TYR A 87 -10.93 13.55 2.45
C TYR A 87 -10.53 12.75 1.21
N PHE A 88 -10.89 11.47 1.18
CA PHE A 88 -10.92 10.66 -0.03
C PHE A 88 -12.30 10.77 -0.67
N ASN A 89 -12.36 11.23 -1.92
CA ASN A 89 -13.58 11.14 -2.73
C ASN A 89 -13.59 9.79 -3.45
N ILE A 90 -14.59 8.96 -3.14
CA ILE A 90 -14.65 7.58 -3.62
C ILE A 90 -15.85 7.44 -4.57
N ALA A 91 -15.59 6.93 -5.76
CA ALA A 91 -16.59 6.65 -6.78
C ALA A 91 -16.47 5.22 -7.31
N VAL A 92 -17.60 4.59 -7.61
CA VAL A 92 -17.67 3.24 -8.19
C VAL A 92 -18.58 3.31 -9.42
N ASP A 93 -18.12 2.75 -10.54
CA ASP A 93 -18.81 2.73 -11.84
C ASP A 93 -19.25 4.13 -12.30
N GLY A 94 -18.37 5.11 -12.11
CA GLY A 94 -18.60 6.51 -12.49
C GLY A 94 -19.57 7.27 -11.59
N ARG A 95 -20.10 6.66 -10.52
CA ARG A 95 -21.02 7.28 -9.57
C ARG A 95 -20.34 7.53 -8.24
N HIS A 96 -20.59 8.70 -7.65
CA HIS A 96 -20.11 9.02 -6.31
C HIS A 96 -20.70 8.04 -5.28
N LEU A 97 -19.83 7.51 -4.41
CA LEU A 97 -20.21 6.64 -3.31
C LEU A 97 -20.19 7.40 -1.99
N CYS A 98 -19.04 8.02 -1.66
CA CYS A 98 -18.87 8.74 -0.40
C CYS A 98 -17.62 9.64 -0.41
N ASP A 99 -17.59 10.58 0.55
CA ASP A 99 -16.41 11.35 0.92
C ASP A 99 -15.94 10.90 2.30
N TYR A 100 -14.80 10.23 2.37
CA TYR A 100 -14.25 9.71 3.64
C TYR A 100 -13.23 10.69 4.21
N LEU A 101 -13.56 11.36 5.31
CA LEU A 101 -12.68 12.33 5.95
C LEU A 101 -11.37 11.68 6.43
N HIS A 102 -10.25 12.36 6.21
CA HIS A 102 -8.94 11.89 6.67
C HIS A 102 -8.90 11.83 8.19
N ARG A 103 -8.65 10.64 8.74
CA ARG A 103 -8.40 10.44 10.18
C ARG A 103 -6.91 10.34 10.52
N ILE A 104 -6.08 10.14 9.50
CA ILE A 104 -4.63 10.09 9.56
C ILE A 104 -4.08 11.03 8.47
N PRO A 105 -3.00 11.79 8.70
CA PRO A 105 -2.37 12.59 7.66
C PRO A 105 -2.00 11.73 6.44
N ILE A 106 -2.42 12.16 5.24
CA ILE A 106 -2.19 11.41 4.00
C ILE A 106 -0.71 11.15 3.69
N ILE A 107 0.19 11.98 4.23
CA ILE A 107 1.65 11.85 4.08
C ILE A 107 2.21 10.59 4.73
N GLU A 108 1.48 10.00 5.69
CA GLU A 108 1.86 8.77 6.35
C GLU A 108 1.59 7.52 5.49
N ILE A 109 0.71 7.61 4.50
CA ILE A 109 0.34 6.45 3.67
C ILE A 109 1.52 6.03 2.78
N ARG A 110 1.92 4.76 2.89
CA ARG A 110 3.06 4.19 2.14
C ARG A 110 2.67 3.04 1.22
N THR A 111 1.57 2.36 1.52
CA THR A 111 1.25 1.08 0.90
C THR A 111 -0.23 1.00 0.57
N ILE A 112 -0.55 0.52 -0.64
CA ILE A 112 -1.90 0.06 -0.97
C ILE A 112 -1.90 -1.45 -0.82
N TYR A 113 -2.77 -1.96 0.03
CA TYR A 113 -2.99 -3.39 0.20
C TYR A 113 -4.38 -3.77 -0.32
N ILE A 114 -4.45 -4.80 -1.14
CA ILE A 114 -5.72 -5.37 -1.62
C ILE A 114 -5.77 -6.83 -1.20
N GLY A 115 -6.81 -7.20 -0.48
CA GLY A 115 -6.96 -8.53 0.09
C GLY A 115 -8.39 -9.05 0.10
N GLY A 116 -8.55 -10.32 0.46
CA GLY A 116 -9.83 -11.02 0.46
C GLY A 116 -10.24 -11.51 -0.92
N ASN A 117 -11.54 -11.74 -1.11
CA ASN A 117 -12.08 -12.42 -2.28
C ASN A 117 -12.40 -11.43 -3.42
N VAL A 118 -11.35 -10.97 -4.11
CA VAL A 118 -11.45 -10.07 -5.27
C VAL A 118 -10.39 -10.41 -6.31
N ARG A 119 -10.75 -10.29 -7.59
CA ARG A 119 -9.81 -10.35 -8.71
C ARG A 119 -9.60 -8.93 -9.25
N ILE A 120 -8.36 -8.49 -9.33
CA ILE A 120 -8.00 -7.17 -9.85
C ILE A 120 -7.49 -7.31 -11.28
N SER A 121 -8.11 -6.59 -12.22
CA SER A 121 -7.68 -6.56 -13.61
C SER A 121 -6.57 -5.54 -13.86
N THR A 122 -6.74 -4.32 -13.34
CA THR A 122 -5.79 -3.20 -13.52
C THR A 122 -5.72 -2.33 -12.27
N ILE A 123 -4.57 -1.69 -12.05
CA ILE A 123 -4.38 -0.62 -11.07
C ILE A 123 -3.62 0.49 -11.78
N GLU A 124 -4.19 1.70 -11.78
CA GLU A 124 -3.55 2.89 -12.30
C GLU A 124 -3.36 3.90 -11.16
N TYR A 125 -2.18 4.49 -11.09
CA TYR A 125 -1.85 5.53 -10.11
C TYR A 125 -1.21 6.71 -10.81
N GLN A 126 -1.77 7.90 -10.58
CA GLN A 126 -1.21 9.17 -11.04
C GLN A 126 -0.90 10.03 -9.82
N GLY A 127 0.39 10.16 -9.51
CA GLY A 127 0.85 11.09 -8.48
C GLY A 127 0.72 12.55 -8.95
N PHE A 128 0.40 13.45 -8.02
CA PHE A 128 0.49 14.88 -8.28
C PHE A 128 1.95 15.33 -8.12
N ASN A 129 2.63 15.67 -9.22
CA ASN A 129 3.92 16.35 -9.15
C ASN A 129 3.65 17.83 -8.81
N ASN A 130 4.12 18.29 -7.65
CA ASN A 130 4.06 19.69 -7.22
C ASN A 130 4.87 20.68 -8.12
N THR A 131 5.25 20.30 -9.33
CA THR A 131 5.84 21.23 -10.32
C THR A 131 4.81 22.06 -11.07
N THR A 132 3.51 21.94 -10.77
CA THR A 132 2.48 22.82 -11.34
C THR A 132 1.69 23.48 -10.23
N THR A 133 2.23 24.57 -9.67
CA THR A 133 1.39 25.58 -9.02
C THR A 133 0.46 26.19 -10.06
N PRO A 134 -0.74 26.66 -9.67
CA PRO A 134 -1.80 27.17 -10.55
C PRO A 134 -1.48 28.55 -11.14
N LYS A 135 -0.22 28.82 -11.47
CA LYS A 135 0.19 29.95 -12.26
C LYS A 135 1.36 29.55 -13.18
N GLN A 136 1.27 29.34 -14.49
CA GLN A 136 0.25 29.67 -15.52
C GLN A 136 -0.70 30.84 -15.21
N MET A 137 -0.13 31.79 -14.48
CA MET A 137 -0.25 33.24 -14.57
C MET A 137 1.15 33.69 -14.17
N GLU A 138 2.09 33.31 -15.04
CA GLU A 138 3.30 34.06 -15.39
C GLU A 138 4.35 34.32 -14.29
N VAL A 139 5.61 34.26 -14.70
CA VAL A 139 6.79 34.72 -13.94
C VAL A 139 7.29 33.77 -12.85
N ILE A 140 7.95 32.66 -13.24
CA ILE A 140 9.30 32.30 -12.74
C ILE A 140 9.97 31.52 -13.88
N ASP A 141 10.33 32.25 -14.94
CA ASP A 141 11.60 31.96 -15.61
C ASP A 141 12.70 32.45 -14.66
N LYS A 142 13.66 31.57 -14.31
CA LYS A 142 15.11 31.82 -14.35
C LYS A 142 15.88 30.95 -13.34
N VAL A 143 16.86 30.23 -13.93
CA VAL A 143 18.02 29.55 -13.31
C VAL A 143 17.73 28.20 -12.65
N GLY A 144 18.15 27.13 -13.34
CA GLY A 144 18.16 25.78 -12.80
C GLY A 144 19.27 25.52 -11.77
N LYS A 145 19.13 24.40 -11.04
CA LYS A 145 20.22 23.51 -10.62
C LYS A 145 19.68 22.24 -9.94
N SER A 146 19.76 21.14 -10.69
CA SER A 146 20.19 19.76 -10.33
C SER A 146 20.17 19.31 -8.85
N SER A 147 19.45 18.21 -8.57
CA SER A 147 19.87 17.22 -7.57
C SER A 147 20.13 15.88 -8.27
N ILE A 148 21.39 15.44 -8.23
CA ILE A 148 21.89 14.21 -8.86
C ILE A 148 21.56 13.06 -7.91
N VAL A 149 20.74 12.10 -8.35
CA VAL A 149 20.59 10.82 -7.66
C VAL A 149 21.66 9.88 -8.24
N ASP A 150 22.64 9.47 -7.44
CA ASP A 150 23.67 8.50 -7.84
C ASP A 150 22.98 7.14 -8.08
N VAL A 151 22.67 6.80 -9.34
CA VAL A 151 22.05 5.52 -9.71
C VAL A 151 23.13 4.49 -10.05
N ILE A 152 23.28 3.47 -9.20
CA ILE A 152 24.21 2.35 -9.43
C ILE A 152 23.53 1.31 -10.32
N ARG A 153 24.07 1.10 -11.53
CA ARG A 153 23.49 0.19 -12.53
C ARG A 153 24.27 -1.12 -12.58
N LYS A 154 23.54 -2.24 -12.51
CA LYS A 154 24.07 -3.61 -12.65
C LYS A 154 25.33 -3.86 -11.78
N PRO A 155 25.28 -3.61 -10.46
CA PRO A 155 26.40 -3.93 -9.60
C PRO A 155 26.71 -5.44 -9.64
N LYS A 156 27.99 -5.80 -9.57
CA LYS A 156 28.40 -7.20 -9.33
C LYS A 156 28.03 -7.59 -7.90
N VAL A 157 27.54 -8.82 -7.72
CA VAL A 157 27.15 -9.37 -6.41
C VAL A 157 28.27 -10.31 -5.93
N PRO A 158 28.73 -10.23 -4.67
CA PRO A 158 28.26 -9.33 -3.61
C PRO A 158 28.59 -7.86 -3.89
N PHE A 159 27.66 -6.97 -3.54
CA PHE A 159 27.80 -5.54 -3.72
C PHE A 159 27.88 -4.85 -2.37
N GLU A 160 28.85 -3.97 -2.20
CA GLU A 160 29.04 -3.14 -1.01
C GLU A 160 29.21 -1.69 -1.41
N MET A 161 28.63 -0.78 -0.62
CA MET A 161 28.76 0.66 -0.79
C MET A 161 28.79 1.34 0.57
N HIS A 162 29.76 2.24 0.75
CA HIS A 162 29.72 3.19 1.85
C HIS A 162 28.77 4.34 1.51
N LEU A 163 27.78 4.56 2.38
CA LEU A 163 26.92 5.73 2.27
C LEU A 163 27.76 6.98 2.55
N LYS A 164 27.77 7.92 1.60
CA LYS A 164 28.49 9.21 1.74
C LYS A 164 27.93 10.02 2.93
N GLU A 165 26.64 9.86 3.22
CA GLU A 165 25.95 10.48 4.34
C GLU A 165 25.20 9.43 5.16
N ARG A 166 24.97 9.71 6.45
CA ARG A 166 24.17 8.82 7.31
C ARG A 166 22.71 8.85 6.87
N LEU A 167 22.03 7.72 6.99
CA LEU A 167 20.58 7.67 6.82
C LEU A 167 19.90 8.59 7.84
N SER A 168 19.01 9.45 7.36
CA SER A 168 18.25 10.40 8.18
C SER A 168 16.75 10.28 7.91
N TYR A 169 15.93 10.91 8.75
CA TYR A 169 14.48 10.90 8.60
C TYR A 169 14.06 11.33 7.18
N GLY A 170 13.22 10.52 6.53
CA GLY A 170 12.76 10.74 5.15
C GLY A 170 13.63 10.10 4.05
N THR A 171 14.77 9.49 4.40
CA THR A 171 15.64 8.81 3.41
C THR A 171 14.94 7.59 2.79
N LYS A 172 14.99 7.46 1.46
CA LYS A 172 14.43 6.32 0.72
C LYS A 172 15.56 5.52 0.06
N VAL A 173 15.61 4.22 0.31
CA VAL A 173 16.52 3.28 -0.35
C VAL A 173 15.70 2.33 -1.22
N LEU A 174 15.91 2.37 -2.53
CA LEU A 174 15.23 1.50 -3.50
C LEU A 174 16.24 0.49 -4.05
N ILE A 175 15.98 -0.79 -3.83
CA ILE A 175 16.76 -1.90 -4.39
C ILE A 175 15.83 -2.69 -5.30
N THR A 176 16.19 -2.79 -6.58
CA THR A 176 15.47 -3.61 -7.57
C THR A 176 16.39 -4.70 -8.06
N GLY A 177 15.87 -5.93 -8.16
CA GLY A 177 16.66 -7.09 -8.58
C GLY A 177 15.78 -8.28 -8.87
N THR A 178 16.34 -9.24 -9.61
CA THR A 178 15.70 -10.51 -9.93
C THR A 178 16.57 -11.62 -9.33
N PRO A 179 16.06 -12.43 -8.39
CA PRO A 179 16.77 -13.61 -7.93
C PRO A 179 17.12 -14.51 -9.11
N LEU A 180 18.32 -15.11 -9.10
CA LEU A 180 18.74 -16.02 -10.17
C LEU A 180 17.85 -17.27 -10.20
N MET A 181 17.70 -17.89 -11.37
CA MET A 181 17.14 -19.24 -11.48
C MET A 181 17.98 -20.17 -10.59
N ASN A 182 17.33 -20.86 -9.65
CA ASN A 182 17.93 -21.71 -8.62
C ASN A 182 18.68 -20.98 -7.49
N ALA A 183 18.44 -19.68 -7.27
CA ALA A 183 18.96 -19.01 -6.09
C ALA A 183 18.42 -19.72 -4.82
N GLU A 184 19.33 -20.13 -3.93
CA GLU A 184 18.95 -20.69 -2.61
C GLU A 184 18.69 -19.59 -1.58
N ARG A 185 19.40 -18.46 -1.68
CA ARG A 185 19.25 -17.32 -0.77
C ARG A 185 19.83 -16.04 -1.33
N PHE A 186 19.36 -14.92 -0.81
CA PHE A 186 20.06 -13.63 -0.91
C PHE A 186 19.88 -12.81 0.36
N THR A 187 20.77 -11.84 0.57
CA THR A 187 20.75 -10.94 1.72
C THR A 187 20.96 -9.49 1.31
N VAL A 188 20.39 -8.57 2.10
CA VAL A 188 20.60 -7.12 2.03
C VAL A 188 20.85 -6.62 3.44
N ASN A 189 22.00 -5.99 3.67
CA ASN A 189 22.42 -5.57 5.00
C ASN A 189 22.68 -4.06 5.03
N PHE A 190 22.31 -3.42 6.13
CA PHE A 190 22.89 -2.13 6.53
C PHE A 190 23.80 -2.40 7.72
N LEU A 191 25.05 -2.02 7.59
CA LEU A 191 26.08 -2.26 8.58
C LEU A 191 26.45 -0.94 9.25
N THR A 192 26.64 -0.97 10.56
CA THR A 192 27.46 0.03 11.25
C THR A 192 28.89 -0.50 11.34
N PRO A 193 29.89 0.33 11.70
CA PRO A 193 31.26 -0.15 11.92
C PRO A 193 31.40 -1.24 12.99
N ALA A 194 30.41 -1.41 13.87
CA ALA A 194 30.44 -2.37 14.97
C ALA A 194 29.52 -3.59 14.74
N GLU A 195 28.37 -3.41 14.09
CA GLU A 195 27.30 -4.43 14.05
C GLU A 195 26.38 -4.32 12.82
N HIS A 196 25.60 -5.37 12.55
CA HIS A 196 24.49 -5.35 11.60
C HIS A 196 23.35 -4.47 12.12
N PHE A 197 23.24 -3.24 11.59
CA PHE A 197 22.13 -2.34 11.91
C PHE A 197 20.79 -2.87 11.37
N PHE A 198 20.83 -3.53 10.20
CA PHE A 198 19.68 -4.15 9.57
C PHE A 198 20.13 -5.36 8.76
N HIS A 199 19.45 -6.49 8.92
CA HIS A 199 19.69 -7.72 8.18
C HIS A 199 18.39 -8.19 7.53
N PHE A 200 18.32 -8.14 6.20
CA PHE A 200 17.23 -8.69 5.41
C PHE A 200 17.74 -9.93 4.69
N ARG A 201 17.09 -11.07 4.91
CA ARG A 201 17.47 -12.36 4.34
C ARG A 201 16.24 -13.03 3.76
N VAL A 202 16.41 -13.60 2.58
CA VAL A 202 15.40 -14.44 1.93
C VAL A 202 16.08 -15.76 1.60
N ASP A 203 15.51 -16.85 2.12
CA ASP A 203 15.88 -18.21 1.76
C ASP A 203 14.77 -18.78 0.87
N PHE A 204 15.15 -19.32 -0.28
CA PHE A 204 14.25 -20.00 -1.20
C PHE A 204 14.23 -21.49 -0.83
N SER A 205 13.03 -22.06 -0.67
CA SER A 205 12.89 -23.50 -0.48
C SER A 205 13.35 -24.22 -1.75
N VAL A 206 14.37 -25.07 -1.62
CA VAL A 206 14.62 -26.12 -2.63
C VAL A 206 13.33 -26.93 -2.73
N GLY A 207 12.83 -27.12 -3.95
CA GLY A 207 11.57 -27.81 -4.19
C GLY A 207 11.55 -29.15 -3.43
N ASN A 208 10.46 -29.40 -2.70
CA ASN A 208 10.09 -30.77 -2.38
C ASN A 208 9.87 -31.49 -3.71
N GLU A 209 10.89 -32.22 -4.18
CA GLU A 209 10.68 -33.27 -5.15
C GLU A 209 9.90 -34.40 -4.47
N LYS A 210 8.62 -34.50 -4.87
CA LYS A 210 7.66 -35.61 -4.72
C LYS A 210 7.33 -36.11 -3.31
#